data_AF-A0A1B9HVH5-F1
#
_entry.id   AF-A0A1B9HVH5-F1
#
_cell.length_a   1.000
_cell.length_b   1.000
_cell.length_c   1.000
_cell.angle_alpha   90.00
_cell.angle_beta   90.00
_cell.angle_gamma   90.00
#
_symmetry.space_group_name_H-M   'P 1'
#
loop_
_entity.id
_entity.type
_entity.pdbx_description
1 polymer ?
#
loop_
_entity_poly.entity_id
_entity_poly.type
_entity_poly.pdbx_seq_one_letter_code
_entity_poly.pdbx_strand_id
1 'polypeptide(L)'
;MKKKTINQIIPLPNQFPNEIILRIIQNVKDQKTLSSCCQVSKTFYNLSSPLLWRNLKLSPWTYQQGYGSFPSIARQDIGKMSNRQRKITKMRNEVITFTLEDHPTHWCKNDMETRLDLPNLEVLKLTLSSIRSLHTDDDPPCTALPAQSHGCRLINNLKPKTLIVLNPTQEVIMNIHTTPSINDNVWSHVETFIWVIAADKTLTSSKHQIGVWDLPGNPAYDQMPKLKRILCIFRPTIRLLGHRYKLYSYSTWLREARLSWDPSSCFNLTQALQAPPHVDVVYINSGATITSLHPSIRASFRRGFIWGGHPIKLSNVATAFERQLRGIINSHLDHWMFEQFLNDEDGKKRRENISFLSLNEWLTQEKDWPKWIDGDEINEWKNLMEKKKV
;
A
#
# COMPACT_ATOMS: atom_id res chain seq x y z
N MET A 1 -45.79 39.20 34.13
CA MET A 1 -45.67 38.62 32.78
C MET A 1 -45.14 37.18 32.90
N LYS A 2 -45.96 36.16 32.61
CA LYS A 2 -45.53 34.75 32.66
C LYS A 2 -44.71 34.43 31.40
N LYS A 3 -43.41 34.12 31.55
CA LYS A 3 -42.56 33.62 30.46
C LYS A 3 -43.13 32.28 29.98
N LYS A 4 -43.70 32.28 28.78
CA LYS A 4 -44.14 31.06 28.08
C LYS A 4 -42.87 30.29 27.70
N THR A 5 -42.55 29.25 28.44
CA THR A 5 -41.47 28.32 28.09
C THR A 5 -41.89 27.62 26.81
N ILE A 6 -41.30 28.02 25.68
CA ILE A 6 -41.48 27.31 24.41
C ILE A 6 -40.75 25.99 24.58
N ASN A 7 -41.48 24.94 24.92
CA ASN A 7 -40.99 23.57 24.79
C ASN A 7 -40.84 23.31 23.29
N GLN A 8 -39.69 23.67 22.72
CA GLN A 8 -39.31 23.18 21.40
C GLN A 8 -39.23 21.66 21.53
N ILE A 9 -40.23 20.99 20.96
CA ILE A 9 -40.22 19.55 20.76
C ILE A 9 -39.11 19.31 19.74
N ILE A 10 -37.89 19.07 20.23
CA ILE A 10 -36.82 18.53 19.39
C ILE A 10 -37.28 17.10 19.08
N PRO A 11 -37.62 16.76 17.82
CA PRO A 11 -38.00 15.41 17.48
C PRO A 11 -36.89 14.47 17.93
N LEU A 12 -37.22 13.53 18.81
CA LEU A 12 -36.25 12.54 19.29
C LEU A 12 -35.75 11.75 18.08
N PRO A 13 -34.43 11.46 17.98
CA PRO A 13 -33.86 10.70 16.86
C PRO A 13 -34.55 9.35 16.59
N ASN A 14 -35.24 8.80 17.59
CA ASN A 14 -36.03 7.57 17.51
C ASN A 14 -37.30 7.68 16.63
N GLN A 15 -37.63 8.87 16.12
CA GLN A 15 -38.79 9.09 15.25
C GLN A 15 -38.48 8.86 13.77
N PHE A 16 -37.21 8.80 13.37
CA PHE A 16 -36.84 8.52 11.99
C PHE A 16 -36.84 7.00 11.72
N PRO A 17 -37.28 6.55 10.54
CA PRO A 17 -37.08 5.17 10.09
C PRO A 17 -35.59 4.79 10.10
N ASN A 18 -35.30 3.52 10.41
CA ASN A 18 -33.93 3.01 10.50
C ASN A 18 -33.15 3.20 9.19
N GLU A 19 -33.84 3.20 8.05
CA GLU A 19 -33.29 3.42 6.72
C GLU A 19 -32.71 4.83 6.59
N ILE A 20 -33.42 5.85 7.12
CA ILE A 20 -32.95 7.24 7.10
C ILE A 20 -31.75 7.39 8.01
N ILE A 21 -31.81 6.81 9.21
CA ILE A 21 -30.68 6.81 10.16
C ILE A 21 -29.46 6.13 9.53
N LEU A 22 -29.65 4.97 8.90
CA LEU A 22 -28.57 4.25 8.23
C LEU A 22 -27.95 5.08 7.09
N ARG A 23 -28.77 5.74 6.26
CA ARG A 23 -28.29 6.64 5.19
C ARG A 23 -27.47 7.80 5.74
N ILE A 24 -27.87 8.38 6.88
CA ILE A 24 -27.08 9.42 7.56
C ILE A 24 -25.74 8.85 8.03
N ILE A 25 -25.76 7.72 8.74
CA ILE A 25 -24.55 7.09 9.29
C ILE A 25 -23.60 6.64 8.16
N GLN A 26 -24.11 6.17 7.02
CA GLN A 26 -23.29 5.78 5.86
C GLN A 26 -22.46 6.93 5.26
N ASN A 27 -22.84 8.19 5.51
CA ASN A 27 -22.06 9.36 5.11
C ASN A 27 -20.93 9.70 6.11
N VAL A 28 -20.92 9.09 7.28
CA VAL A 28 -19.86 9.26 8.29
C VAL A 28 -18.69 8.35 7.92
N LYS A 29 -17.54 8.95 7.62
CA LYS A 29 -16.31 8.22 7.28
C LYS A 29 -15.39 8.00 8.47
N ASP A 30 -15.45 8.88 9.48
CA ASP A 30 -14.51 8.84 10.58
C ASP A 30 -14.95 7.83 11.67
N GLN A 31 -13.99 7.03 12.13
CA GLN A 31 -14.26 5.98 13.13
C GLN A 31 -14.68 6.54 14.49
N LYS A 32 -14.26 7.78 14.83
CA LYS A 32 -14.56 8.41 16.12
C LYS A 32 -16.05 8.70 16.23
N THR A 33 -16.63 9.32 15.20
CA THR A 33 -18.06 9.61 15.11
C THR A 33 -18.87 8.32 15.02
N LEU A 34 -18.44 7.32 14.24
CA LEU A 34 -19.10 6.00 14.21
C LEU A 34 -19.10 5.32 15.58
N SER A 35 -18.00 5.44 16.34
CA SER A 35 -17.92 4.94 17.72
C SER A 35 -18.88 5.69 18.66
N SER A 36 -18.96 7.01 18.54
CA SER A 36 -19.95 7.81 19.28
C SER A 36 -21.39 7.43 18.92
N CYS A 37 -21.70 7.20 17.63
CA CYS A 37 -23.01 6.69 17.20
C CYS A 37 -23.34 5.36 17.91
N CYS A 38 -22.38 4.43 18.01
CA CYS A 38 -22.58 3.17 18.70
C CYS A 38 -23.01 3.31 20.18
N GLN A 39 -22.71 4.45 20.81
CA GLN A 39 -23.03 4.70 22.22
C GLN A 39 -24.39 5.39 22.43
N VAL A 40 -25.06 5.84 21.36
CA VAL A 40 -26.33 6.60 21.46
C VAL A 40 -27.48 5.70 21.91
N SER A 41 -27.68 4.56 21.24
CA SER A 41 -28.76 3.62 21.54
C SER A 41 -28.46 2.24 20.96
N LYS A 42 -29.24 1.23 21.35
CA LYS A 42 -29.13 -0.13 20.77
C LYS A 42 -29.37 -0.14 19.26
N THR A 43 -30.31 0.67 18.78
CA THR A 43 -30.61 0.81 17.35
C THR A 43 -29.43 1.41 16.61
N PHE A 44 -28.88 2.52 17.11
CA PHE A 44 -27.68 3.12 16.52
C PHE A 44 -26.51 2.14 16.54
N TYR A 45 -26.25 1.46 17.67
CA TYR A 45 -25.23 0.42 17.75
C TYR A 45 -25.39 -0.64 16.66
N ASN A 46 -26.61 -1.15 16.43
CA ASN A 46 -26.85 -2.16 15.40
C ASN A 46 -26.60 -1.65 13.98
N LEU A 47 -26.84 -0.36 13.70
CA LEU A 47 -26.65 0.26 12.39
C LEU A 47 -25.20 0.73 12.16
N SER A 48 -24.55 1.31 13.17
CA SER A 48 -23.20 1.88 13.06
C SER A 48 -22.07 0.90 13.34
N SER A 49 -22.29 -0.13 14.17
CA SER A 49 -21.26 -1.12 14.50
C SER A 49 -20.71 -1.83 13.25
N PRO A 50 -21.52 -2.32 12.29
CA PRO A 50 -21.00 -2.89 11.05
C PRO A 50 -20.06 -1.94 10.28
N LEU A 51 -20.44 -0.66 10.17
CA LEU A 51 -19.66 0.35 9.48
C LEU A 51 -18.36 0.69 10.23
N LEU A 52 -18.40 0.69 11.56
CA LEU A 52 -17.22 0.90 12.41
C LEU A 52 -16.18 -0.22 12.22
N TRP A 53 -16.63 -1.47 12.19
CA TRP A 53 -15.74 -2.64 12.12
C TRP A 53 -15.31 -3.02 10.70
N ARG A 54 -15.96 -2.47 9.67
CA ARG A 54 -15.66 -2.74 8.26
C ARG A 54 -14.19 -2.57 7.91
N ASN A 55 -13.52 -1.60 8.53
CA ASN A 55 -12.10 -1.31 8.33
C ASN A 55 -11.35 -1.50 9.66
N LEU A 56 -10.85 -2.71 9.90
CA LEU A 56 -10.05 -3.02 11.08
C LEU A 56 -8.60 -2.59 10.84
N LYS A 57 -8.02 -1.79 11.74
CA LYS A 57 -6.60 -1.46 11.72
C LYS A 57 -5.95 -1.91 13.02
N LEU A 58 -4.87 -2.67 12.92
CA LEU A 58 -4.04 -3.08 14.05
C LEU A 58 -2.61 -2.57 13.84
N SER A 59 -2.09 -1.90 14.87
CA SER A 59 -0.70 -1.45 14.91
C SER A 59 -0.16 -1.48 16.34
N PRO A 60 1.16 -1.64 16.53
CA PRO A 60 1.76 -1.53 17.85
C PRO A 60 1.57 -0.14 18.45
N TRP A 61 1.27 -0.08 19.74
CA TRP A 61 1.07 1.17 20.48
C TRP A 61 2.32 2.06 20.53
N THR A 62 3.50 1.47 20.35
CA THR A 62 4.82 2.11 20.45
C THR A 62 5.10 3.12 19.33
N TYR A 63 4.39 3.08 18.20
CA TYR A 63 4.58 4.00 17.08
C TYR A 63 3.86 5.35 17.22
N GLN A 64 3.04 5.53 18.27
CA GLN A 64 2.44 6.83 18.54
C GLN A 64 3.49 7.74 19.20
N GLN A 65 4.03 8.68 18.41
CA GLN A 65 5.00 9.70 18.82
C GLN A 65 4.65 10.27 20.21
N GLY A 66 5.49 10.00 21.20
CA GLY A 66 5.38 10.59 22.55
C GLY A 66 5.09 9.61 23.69
N TYR A 67 4.80 8.34 23.42
CA TYR A 67 4.77 7.33 24.48
C TYR A 67 6.17 6.70 24.65
N GLY A 68 6.68 6.69 25.88
CA GLY A 68 7.91 5.97 26.22
C GLY A 68 7.82 4.49 25.82
N SER A 69 8.97 3.84 25.65
CA SER A 69 9.15 2.51 25.06
C SER A 69 8.38 1.35 25.72
N PHE A 70 7.60 1.61 26.77
CA PHE A 70 6.88 0.61 27.54
C PHE A 70 5.37 0.94 27.58
N PRO A 71 4.50 0.06 27.04
CA PRO A 71 3.07 0.19 27.27
C PRO A 71 2.78 0.09 28.78
N SER A 72 1.85 0.90 29.28
CA SER A 72 1.41 0.78 30.67
C SER A 72 0.92 -0.66 30.95
N ILE A 73 1.10 -1.15 32.18
CA ILE A 73 0.68 -2.51 32.58
C ILE A 73 -0.78 -2.77 32.19
N ALA A 74 -1.67 -1.78 32.37
CA ALA A 74 -3.08 -1.84 31.97
C ALA A 74 -3.30 -2.07 30.46
N ARG A 75 -2.33 -1.72 29.61
CA ARG A 75 -2.38 -1.90 28.15
C ARG A 75 -1.73 -3.21 27.67
N GLN A 76 -0.95 -3.90 28.50
CA GLN A 76 -0.35 -5.20 28.14
C GLN A 76 -1.42 -6.29 27.88
N ASP A 77 -2.59 -6.16 28.52
CA ASP A 77 -3.73 -7.07 28.33
C ASP A 77 -4.71 -6.62 27.23
N ILE A 78 -4.62 -5.36 26.77
CA ILE A 78 -5.46 -4.81 25.69
C ILE A 78 -4.93 -5.34 24.36
N GLY A 79 -5.41 -6.52 23.97
CA GLY A 79 -4.95 -7.26 22.80
C GLY A 79 -5.00 -8.78 22.98
N LYS A 80 -5.30 -9.29 24.19
CA LYS A 80 -5.64 -10.70 24.37
C LYS A 80 -6.87 -11.03 23.51
N MET A 81 -6.67 -11.79 22.44
CA MET A 81 -7.75 -12.30 21.60
C MET A 81 -8.60 -13.31 22.38
N SER A 82 -9.63 -12.83 23.06
CA SER A 82 -10.67 -13.68 23.63
C SER A 82 -11.60 -14.14 22.51
N ASN A 83 -11.26 -15.24 21.84
CA ASN A 83 -12.06 -15.77 20.72
C ASN A 83 -13.48 -16.23 21.14
N ARG A 84 -13.80 -16.31 22.44
CA ARG A 84 -15.03 -16.95 22.95
C ARG A 84 -16.20 -16.01 23.19
N GLN A 85 -16.03 -14.68 23.07
CA GLN A 85 -17.15 -13.75 23.29
C GLN A 85 -18.04 -13.64 22.04
N ARG A 86 -19.34 -13.96 22.17
CA ARG A 86 -20.33 -13.88 21.06
C ARG A 86 -20.32 -12.53 20.31
N LYS A 87 -20.05 -11.42 21.02
CA LYS A 87 -19.96 -10.08 20.41
C LYS A 87 -18.80 -9.97 19.41
N ILE A 88 -17.68 -10.64 19.68
CA ILE A 88 -16.49 -10.63 18.83
C ILE A 88 -16.75 -11.39 17.53
N THR A 89 -17.51 -12.49 17.57
CA THR A 89 -17.89 -13.23 16.35
C THR A 89 -18.66 -12.35 15.37
N LYS A 90 -19.65 -11.59 15.85
CA LYS A 90 -20.39 -10.65 14.98
C LYS A 90 -19.44 -9.64 14.35
N MET A 91 -18.58 -9.02 15.15
CA MET A 91 -17.63 -8.00 14.66
C MET A 91 -16.67 -8.54 13.60
N ARG A 92 -16.15 -9.76 13.75
CA ARG A 92 -15.25 -10.39 12.76
C ARG A 92 -15.90 -10.54 11.39
N ASN A 93 -17.18 -10.88 11.37
CA ASN A 93 -17.93 -11.04 10.13
C ASN A 93 -18.19 -9.70 9.43
N GLU A 94 -18.08 -8.56 10.12
CA GLU A 94 -18.25 -7.25 9.49
C GLU A 94 -16.95 -6.71 8.87
N VAL A 95 -15.79 -7.31 9.17
CA VAL A 95 -14.49 -6.82 8.68
C VAL A 95 -14.32 -7.18 7.21
N ILE A 96 -14.18 -6.16 6.36
CA ILE A 96 -13.95 -6.29 4.91
C ILE A 96 -12.51 -5.89 4.55
N THR A 97 -11.99 -4.85 5.22
CA THR A 97 -10.61 -4.40 5.08
C THR A 97 -9.88 -4.59 6.40
N PHE A 98 -8.71 -5.22 6.35
CA PHE A 98 -7.81 -5.35 7.49
C PHE A 98 -6.46 -4.72 7.17
N THR A 99 -6.05 -3.73 7.97
CA THR A 99 -4.73 -3.10 7.87
C THR A 99 -3.87 -3.54 9.04
N LEU A 100 -2.68 -4.03 8.74
CA LEU A 100 -1.68 -4.44 9.72
C LEU A 100 -0.36 -3.69 9.47
N GLU A 101 0.12 -3.00 10.50
CA GLU A 101 1.46 -2.42 10.49
C GLU A 101 2.49 -3.48 10.93
N ASP A 102 3.74 -3.31 10.52
CA ASP A 102 4.85 -4.12 11.00
C ASP A 102 5.00 -4.02 12.51
N HIS A 103 5.40 -5.14 13.12
CA HIS A 103 5.34 -5.30 14.58
C HIS A 103 6.28 -6.41 15.06
N PRO A 104 6.80 -6.36 16.29
CA PRO A 104 7.64 -7.44 16.78
C PRO A 104 6.82 -8.71 17.05
N THR A 105 7.44 -9.89 16.92
CA THR A 105 6.80 -11.22 17.10
C THR A 105 6.07 -11.37 18.45
N HIS A 106 6.63 -10.83 19.52
CA HIS A 106 6.02 -10.90 20.85
C HIS A 106 4.70 -10.11 20.95
N TRP A 107 4.49 -9.09 20.09
CA TRP A 107 3.26 -8.31 20.09
C TRP A 107 2.08 -9.09 19.52
N CYS A 108 2.30 -9.84 18.42
CA CYS A 108 1.28 -10.72 17.86
C CYS A 108 1.12 -12.02 18.65
N LYS A 109 2.02 -12.31 19.62
CA LYS A 109 2.07 -13.54 20.41
C LYS A 109 2.11 -14.76 19.49
N ASN A 110 3.12 -14.76 18.63
CA ASN A 110 3.29 -15.72 17.53
C ASN A 110 3.44 -17.18 18.02
N ASP A 111 3.83 -17.35 19.29
CA ASP A 111 3.95 -18.60 20.03
C ASP A 111 2.59 -19.24 20.41
N MET A 112 1.49 -18.51 20.31
CA MET A 112 0.17 -18.97 20.74
C MET A 112 -0.64 -19.56 19.57
N GLU A 113 -1.36 -20.66 19.82
CA GLU A 113 -2.16 -21.36 18.79
C GLU A 113 -3.38 -20.57 18.27
N THR A 114 -3.85 -19.56 19.01
CA THR A 114 -5.15 -18.92 18.75
C THR A 114 -5.12 -18.05 17.49
N ARG A 115 -5.90 -18.37 16.46
CA ARG A 115 -5.85 -17.66 15.16
C ARG A 115 -6.88 -16.55 15.06
N LEU A 116 -6.54 -15.51 14.30
CA LEU A 116 -7.49 -14.48 13.86
C LEU A 116 -8.21 -15.01 12.61
N ASP A 117 -9.53 -14.94 12.64
CA ASP A 117 -10.37 -15.33 11.52
C ASP A 117 -11.30 -14.17 11.17
N LEU A 118 -11.28 -13.79 9.90
CA LEU A 118 -12.04 -12.69 9.30
C LEU A 118 -12.68 -13.23 8.02
N PRO A 119 -13.83 -13.94 8.13
CA PRO A 119 -14.35 -14.75 7.03
C PRO A 119 -14.81 -13.94 5.82
N ASN A 120 -15.13 -12.66 6.02
CA ASN A 120 -15.57 -11.74 4.97
C ASN A 120 -14.47 -10.76 4.52
N LEU A 121 -13.21 -11.05 4.87
CA LEU A 121 -12.09 -10.21 4.48
C LEU A 121 -11.89 -10.21 2.97
N GLU A 122 -11.96 -9.03 2.35
CA GLU A 122 -11.66 -8.84 0.94
C GLU A 122 -10.28 -8.24 0.73
N VAL A 123 -9.87 -7.28 1.57
CA VAL A 123 -8.65 -6.50 1.39
C VAL A 123 -7.75 -6.61 2.61
N LEU A 124 -6.54 -7.15 2.43
CA LEU A 124 -5.45 -7.10 3.42
C LEU A 124 -4.46 -6.00 3.04
N LYS A 125 -4.21 -5.05 3.94
CA LYS A 125 -3.24 -3.96 3.77
C LYS A 125 -2.08 -4.17 4.74
N LEU A 126 -0.86 -4.23 4.23
CA LEU A 126 0.36 -4.32 5.01
C LEU A 126 1.13 -3.01 4.91
N THR A 127 1.42 -2.38 6.04
CA THR A 127 2.30 -1.22 6.12
C THR A 127 3.63 -1.70 6.66
N LEU A 128 4.66 -1.72 5.82
CA LEU A 128 5.96 -2.30 6.16
C LEU A 128 7.00 -1.19 6.25
N SER A 129 7.48 -0.88 7.45
CA SER A 129 8.55 0.09 7.68
C SER A 129 9.92 -0.58 7.86
N SER A 130 9.93 -1.82 8.34
CA SER A 130 11.09 -2.71 8.40
C SER A 130 11.61 -3.04 6.99
N ILE A 131 12.90 -3.33 6.93
CA ILE A 131 13.63 -3.55 5.68
C ILE A 131 13.22 -4.89 5.05
N ARG A 132 12.79 -5.90 5.81
CA ARG A 132 12.71 -7.28 5.27
C ARG A 132 11.43 -8.05 5.57
N SER A 133 10.73 -7.74 6.65
CA SER A 133 9.67 -8.61 7.17
C SER A 133 8.51 -7.81 7.76
N LEU A 134 7.36 -8.49 7.89
CA LEU A 134 6.23 -8.01 8.68
C LEU A 134 6.60 -7.93 10.17
N HIS A 135 7.50 -8.79 10.64
CA HIS A 135 8.05 -8.63 11.98
C HIS A 135 9.36 -7.85 12.01
N THR A 136 9.45 -6.92 12.96
CA THR A 136 10.60 -5.99 13.08
C THR A 136 11.82 -6.62 13.75
N ASP A 137 11.63 -7.75 14.44
CA ASP A 137 12.63 -8.54 15.13
C ASP A 137 13.04 -9.81 14.36
N ASP A 138 12.47 -10.04 13.17
CA ASP A 138 12.85 -11.13 12.28
C ASP A 138 14.20 -10.90 11.58
N ASP A 139 14.90 -9.79 11.84
CA ASP A 139 16.25 -9.56 11.31
C ASP A 139 17.23 -10.55 11.96
N PRO A 140 17.62 -11.64 11.29
CA PRO A 140 18.51 -12.60 11.90
C PRO A 140 19.92 -11.99 11.91
N PRO A 141 20.73 -12.18 12.96
CA PRO A 141 22.17 -12.26 12.73
C PRO A 141 22.37 -13.40 11.70
N CYS A 142 23.13 -13.15 10.62
CA CYS A 142 23.28 -13.97 9.41
C CYS A 142 23.67 -15.47 9.59
N THR A 143 23.62 -16.02 10.79
CA THR A 143 24.14 -17.34 11.17
C THR A 143 23.16 -18.24 11.92
N ALA A 144 21.98 -17.76 12.31
CA ALA A 144 21.01 -18.60 13.00
C ALA A 144 20.26 -19.50 11.99
N LEU A 145 20.29 -20.82 12.20
CA LEU A 145 19.46 -21.79 11.50
C LEU A 145 18.00 -21.34 11.53
N PRO A 146 17.22 -21.58 10.45
CA PRO A 146 15.82 -21.19 10.40
C PRO A 146 15.05 -21.93 11.51
N ALA A 147 14.88 -21.26 12.65
CA ALA A 147 13.85 -21.65 13.60
C ALA A 147 12.56 -21.72 12.80
N GLN A 148 11.77 -22.78 12.98
CA GLN A 148 10.51 -23.00 12.29
C GLN A 148 9.61 -21.77 12.52
N SER A 149 9.71 -20.83 11.60
CA SER A 149 9.10 -19.53 11.72
C SER A 149 7.64 -19.72 11.38
N HIS A 150 6.84 -19.85 12.43
CA HIS A 150 5.40 -19.75 12.29
C HIS A 150 5.09 -18.38 11.68
N GLY A 151 4.32 -18.33 10.60
CA GLY A 151 3.94 -17.05 10.02
C GLY A 151 3.18 -16.18 11.03
N CYS A 152 2.98 -14.90 10.71
CA CYS A 152 2.33 -13.99 11.63
C CYS A 152 0.92 -14.48 11.99
N ARG A 153 0.72 -14.76 13.28
CA ARG A 153 -0.54 -15.23 13.86
C ARG A 153 -1.77 -14.41 13.46
N LEU A 154 -1.61 -13.10 13.24
CA LEU A 154 -2.70 -12.18 12.88
C LEU A 154 -3.16 -12.32 11.43
N ILE A 155 -2.36 -12.93 10.54
CA ILE A 155 -2.69 -13.03 9.12
C ILE A 155 -2.70 -14.45 8.56
N ASN A 156 -2.05 -15.43 9.21
CA ASN A 156 -1.87 -16.79 8.66
C ASN A 156 -3.14 -17.49 8.17
N ASN A 157 -4.29 -17.21 8.78
CA ASN A 157 -5.56 -17.86 8.45
C ASN A 157 -6.49 -16.99 7.57
N LEU A 158 -6.01 -15.83 7.14
CA LEU A 158 -6.78 -14.91 6.33
C LEU A 158 -6.78 -15.33 4.87
N LYS A 159 -7.86 -15.00 4.16
CA LYS A 159 -8.08 -15.36 2.76
C LYS A 159 -8.45 -14.12 1.93
N PRO A 160 -7.59 -13.08 1.91
CA PRO A 160 -7.90 -11.85 1.20
C PRO A 160 -7.94 -12.08 -0.31
N LYS A 161 -8.86 -11.41 -1.00
CA LYS A 161 -8.87 -11.35 -2.47
C LYS A 161 -7.86 -10.33 -2.99
N THR A 162 -7.67 -9.23 -2.26
CA THR A 162 -6.71 -8.18 -2.60
C THR A 162 -5.69 -8.04 -1.49
N LEU A 163 -4.41 -8.10 -1.84
CA LEU A 163 -3.31 -7.77 -0.93
C LEU A 163 -2.67 -6.46 -1.38
N ILE A 164 -2.51 -5.53 -0.44
CA ILE A 164 -1.91 -4.21 -0.68
C ILE A 164 -0.72 -4.05 0.23
N VAL A 165 0.44 -3.71 -0.34
CA VAL A 165 1.64 -3.39 0.43
C VAL A 165 1.96 -1.92 0.27
N LEU A 166 1.92 -1.21 1.39
CA LEU A 166 2.08 0.23 1.48
C LEU A 166 3.51 0.59 1.85
N ASN A 167 4.09 1.51 1.08
CA ASN A 167 5.43 2.07 1.30
C ASN A 167 6.54 1.02 1.47
N PRO A 168 6.57 -0.06 0.67
CA PRO A 168 7.61 -1.06 0.83
C PRO A 168 8.98 -0.44 0.56
N THR A 169 9.99 -0.87 1.34
CA THR A 169 11.38 -0.64 0.96
C THR A 169 11.74 -1.51 -0.24
N GLN A 170 12.89 -1.25 -0.87
CA GLN A 170 13.36 -2.11 -1.97
C GLN A 170 13.54 -3.55 -1.50
N GLU A 171 14.08 -3.72 -0.31
CA GLU A 171 14.32 -5.02 0.30
C GLU A 171 13.02 -5.74 0.64
N VAL A 172 11.97 -5.03 1.05
CA VAL A 172 10.62 -5.61 1.23
C VAL A 172 10.06 -6.09 -0.09
N ILE A 173 10.15 -5.27 -1.15
CA ILE A 173 9.69 -5.66 -2.49
C ILE A 173 10.35 -6.99 -2.86
N MET A 174 11.66 -7.09 -2.67
CA MET A 174 12.45 -8.28 -3.02
C MET A 174 12.17 -9.52 -2.17
N ASN A 175 11.73 -9.37 -0.93
CA ASN A 175 11.69 -10.48 0.03
C ASN A 175 10.30 -10.76 0.63
N ILE A 176 9.25 -10.00 0.27
CA ILE A 176 7.95 -10.19 0.92
C ILE A 176 7.37 -11.58 0.68
N HIS A 177 7.67 -12.23 -0.44
CA HIS A 177 7.20 -13.58 -0.75
C HIS A 177 8.02 -14.67 -0.05
N THR A 178 9.28 -14.37 0.28
CA THR A 178 10.14 -15.29 1.06
C THR A 178 10.01 -15.06 2.56
N THR A 179 9.32 -14.01 2.99
CA THR A 179 9.13 -13.74 4.41
C THR A 179 8.31 -14.86 5.03
N PRO A 180 8.80 -15.49 6.11
CA PRO A 180 8.02 -16.53 6.77
C PRO A 180 6.76 -15.97 7.42
N SER A 181 6.69 -14.66 7.66
CA SER A 181 5.57 -14.01 8.32
C SER A 181 4.26 -14.08 7.52
N ILE A 182 4.31 -14.37 6.22
CA ILE A 182 3.11 -14.52 5.38
C ILE A 182 3.08 -15.95 4.81
N ASN A 183 2.18 -16.77 5.33
CA ASN A 183 2.03 -18.17 4.91
C ASN A 183 1.41 -18.29 3.50
N ASP A 184 1.77 -19.35 2.76
CA ASP A 184 1.21 -19.77 1.47
C ASP A 184 -0.33 -19.74 1.41
N ASN A 185 -1.01 -20.07 2.53
CA ASN A 185 -2.46 -19.99 2.60
C ASN A 185 -2.99 -18.57 2.32
N VAL A 186 -2.29 -17.53 2.77
CA VAL A 186 -2.68 -16.14 2.45
C VAL A 186 -2.47 -15.87 0.97
N TRP A 187 -1.29 -16.19 0.45
CA TRP A 187 -0.90 -15.98 -0.95
C TRP A 187 -1.84 -16.68 -1.94
N SER A 188 -2.26 -17.90 -1.62
CA SER A 188 -3.10 -18.73 -2.50
C SER A 188 -4.52 -18.20 -2.75
N HIS A 189 -4.95 -17.17 -2.01
CA HIS A 189 -6.25 -16.53 -2.17
C HIS A 189 -6.18 -15.17 -2.88
N VAL A 190 -4.99 -14.61 -3.06
CA VAL A 190 -4.80 -13.29 -3.67
C VAL A 190 -5.12 -13.34 -5.17
N GLU A 191 -6.08 -12.52 -5.59
CA GLU A 191 -6.44 -12.29 -6.99
C GLU A 191 -5.82 -11.00 -7.53
N THR A 192 -5.71 -9.99 -6.67
CA THR A 192 -5.12 -8.68 -7.01
C THR A 192 -4.04 -8.33 -6.01
N PHE A 193 -2.84 -8.05 -6.52
CA PHE A 193 -1.71 -7.62 -5.69
C PHE A 193 -1.36 -6.16 -6.01
N ILE A 194 -1.30 -5.31 -4.99
CA ILE A 194 -1.09 -3.86 -5.16
C ILE A 194 0.16 -3.42 -4.39
N TRP A 195 1.11 -2.86 -5.12
CA TRP A 195 2.25 -2.17 -4.57
C TRP A 195 1.99 -0.66 -4.57
N VAL A 196 2.00 -0.01 -3.40
CA VAL A 196 1.97 1.45 -3.29
C VAL A 196 3.36 1.94 -2.92
N ILE A 197 4.16 2.23 -3.94
CA ILE A 197 5.59 2.52 -3.82
C ILE A 197 5.80 4.04 -3.82
N ALA A 198 6.50 4.55 -2.82
CA ALA A 198 6.92 5.94 -2.81
C ALA A 198 7.88 6.21 -4.00
N ALA A 199 7.59 7.22 -4.84
CA ALA A 199 8.38 7.45 -6.05
C ALA A 199 9.87 7.73 -5.80
N ASP A 200 10.22 8.34 -4.67
CA ASP A 200 11.62 8.53 -4.29
C ASP A 200 12.36 7.23 -3.95
N LYS A 201 11.64 6.12 -3.72
CA LYS A 201 12.17 4.77 -3.45
C LYS A 201 12.26 3.89 -4.69
N THR A 202 11.61 4.28 -5.79
CA THR A 202 11.58 3.48 -7.02
C THR A 202 12.92 3.45 -7.75
N LEU A 203 13.77 4.46 -7.54
CA LEU A 203 14.93 4.76 -8.39
C LEU A 203 16.23 4.94 -7.58
N THR A 204 16.25 4.48 -6.32
CA THR A 204 17.46 4.54 -5.50
C THR A 204 18.44 3.47 -5.96
N SER A 205 19.48 3.88 -6.70
CA SER A 205 20.66 3.04 -6.99
C SER A 205 21.43 2.81 -5.69
N SER A 206 21.04 1.80 -4.93
CA SER A 206 21.83 1.29 -3.82
C SER A 206 22.96 0.44 -4.41
N LYS A 207 24.03 1.08 -4.90
CA LYS A 207 25.28 0.41 -5.36
C LYS A 207 25.91 -0.55 -4.32
N HIS A 208 25.33 -0.68 -3.14
CA HIS A 208 25.82 -1.48 -2.02
C HIS A 208 25.10 -2.85 -1.88
N GLN A 209 24.22 -3.24 -2.82
CA GLN A 209 23.47 -4.52 -2.75
C GLN A 209 23.95 -5.60 -3.74
N ILE A 210 25.24 -5.61 -4.08
CA ILE A 210 25.85 -6.55 -5.04
C ILE A 210 25.84 -8.02 -4.53
N GLY A 211 25.41 -8.31 -3.29
CA GLY A 211 25.48 -9.66 -2.71
C GLY A 211 24.17 -10.47 -2.65
N VAL A 212 23.04 -9.99 -3.19
CA VAL A 212 21.71 -10.63 -2.98
C VAL A 212 21.18 -11.35 -4.23
N TRP A 213 21.91 -11.33 -5.34
CA TRP A 213 21.51 -11.92 -6.62
C TRP A 213 21.42 -13.45 -6.60
N ASP A 214 22.13 -14.09 -5.68
CA ASP A 214 22.13 -15.56 -5.54
C ASP A 214 21.03 -16.08 -4.59
N LEU A 215 20.08 -15.23 -4.14
CA LEU A 215 18.96 -15.75 -3.36
C LEU A 215 18.06 -16.62 -4.25
N PRO A 216 17.96 -17.93 -3.98
CA PRO A 216 17.11 -18.83 -4.73
C PRO A 216 15.66 -18.55 -4.36
N GLY A 217 15.00 -17.72 -5.16
CA GLY A 217 13.59 -17.44 -4.97
C GLY A 217 13.18 -16.13 -5.60
N ASN A 218 12.98 -16.14 -6.92
CA ASN A 218 12.01 -15.22 -7.52
C ASN A 218 10.72 -15.23 -6.67
N PRO A 219 9.93 -14.14 -6.67
CA PRO A 219 8.54 -14.20 -6.20
C PRO A 219 7.92 -15.48 -6.71
N ALA A 220 7.65 -16.40 -5.79
CA ALA A 220 7.01 -17.65 -6.12
C ALA A 220 5.55 -17.30 -6.40
N TYR A 221 5.29 -16.72 -7.57
CA TYR A 221 3.94 -16.50 -8.07
C TYR A 221 3.18 -17.83 -8.16
N ASP A 222 3.90 -18.95 -8.13
CA ASP A 222 3.38 -20.30 -7.90
C ASP A 222 2.57 -20.44 -6.59
N GLN A 223 2.89 -19.66 -5.56
CA GLN A 223 2.12 -19.57 -4.31
C GLN A 223 0.82 -18.76 -4.48
N MET A 224 0.66 -18.05 -5.60
CA MET A 224 -0.51 -17.22 -5.91
C MET A 224 -1.26 -17.72 -7.16
N PRO A 225 -1.77 -18.97 -7.19
CA PRO A 225 -2.41 -19.56 -8.36
C PRO A 225 -3.68 -18.83 -8.83
N LYS A 226 -4.25 -17.95 -8.00
CA LYS A 226 -5.44 -17.14 -8.33
C LYS A 226 -5.09 -15.72 -8.79
N LEU A 227 -3.81 -15.35 -8.80
CA LEU A 227 -3.38 -14.02 -9.16
C LEU A 227 -3.78 -13.72 -10.60
N LYS A 228 -4.55 -12.64 -10.77
CA LYS A 228 -4.99 -12.16 -12.09
C LYS A 228 -4.34 -10.84 -12.43
N ARG A 229 -3.99 -10.03 -11.41
CA ARG A 229 -3.55 -8.65 -11.64
C ARG A 229 -2.56 -8.16 -10.60
N ILE A 230 -1.55 -7.43 -11.06
CA ILE A 230 -0.60 -6.65 -10.24
C ILE A 230 -0.75 -5.17 -10.58
N LEU A 231 -0.92 -4.33 -9.55
CA LEU A 231 -0.96 -2.88 -9.67
C LEU A 231 0.28 -2.28 -9.00
N CYS A 232 1.10 -1.58 -9.77
CA CYS A 232 2.25 -0.82 -9.27
C CYS A 232 1.91 0.67 -9.23
N ILE A 233 1.48 1.17 -8.08
CA ILE A 233 1.08 2.55 -7.86
C ILE A 233 2.27 3.34 -7.31
N PHE A 234 2.77 4.29 -8.09
CA PHE A 234 3.85 5.17 -7.66
C PHE A 234 3.29 6.37 -6.95
N ARG A 235 3.42 6.44 -5.62
CA ARG A 235 2.90 7.51 -4.74
C ARG A 235 3.78 8.76 -4.76
N PRO A 236 3.23 9.98 -4.85
CA PRO A 236 4.00 11.23 -4.84
C PRO A 236 4.64 11.45 -3.49
N THR A 237 5.85 12.00 -3.48
CA THR A 237 6.58 12.27 -2.24
C THR A 237 6.96 13.73 -2.10
N ILE A 238 6.75 14.25 -0.89
CA ILE A 238 7.19 15.60 -0.50
C ILE A 238 8.70 15.61 -0.25
N ARG A 239 9.21 14.52 0.32
CA ARG A 239 10.63 14.37 0.67
C ARG A 239 11.46 14.13 -0.57
N LEU A 240 12.27 15.13 -0.88
CA LEU A 240 13.40 15.01 -1.78
C LEU A 240 14.43 14.11 -1.12
N LEU A 241 15.00 13.18 -1.89
CA LEU A 241 16.20 12.43 -1.49
C LEU A 241 17.21 13.42 -0.89
N GLY A 242 17.40 13.30 0.42
CA GLY A 242 18.15 14.26 1.22
C GLY A 242 19.57 14.43 0.68
N HIS A 243 19.98 15.68 0.49
CA HIS A 243 21.34 16.24 0.44
C HIS A 243 22.45 15.61 -0.46
N ARG A 244 22.45 14.32 -0.79
CA ARG A 244 23.50 13.66 -1.58
C ARG A 244 23.37 13.86 -3.09
N TYR A 245 22.21 14.25 -3.59
CA TYR A 245 21.97 14.48 -5.04
C TYR A 245 21.75 15.95 -5.41
N LYS A 246 22.25 16.90 -4.63
CA LYS A 246 22.11 18.35 -4.88
C LYS A 246 22.59 18.83 -6.25
N LEU A 247 23.30 18.00 -7.02
CA LEU A 247 23.95 18.37 -8.29
C LEU A 247 23.53 17.56 -9.51
N TYR A 248 22.67 16.54 -9.38
CA TYR A 248 22.25 15.78 -10.54
C TYR A 248 21.13 16.52 -11.28
N SER A 249 21.46 17.06 -12.46
CA SER A 249 20.43 17.53 -13.39
C SER A 249 19.57 16.34 -13.82
N TYR A 250 18.28 16.58 -14.09
CA TYR A 250 17.38 15.53 -14.57
C TYR A 250 17.91 14.85 -15.83
N SER A 251 18.63 15.58 -16.69
CA SER A 251 19.29 15.00 -17.87
C SER A 251 20.46 14.10 -17.51
N THR A 252 21.30 14.46 -16.53
CA THR A 252 22.37 13.57 -16.04
C THR A 252 21.76 12.34 -15.36
N TRP A 253 20.73 12.53 -14.55
CA TRP A 253 20.00 11.42 -13.93
C TRP A 253 19.36 10.49 -14.97
N LEU A 254 18.71 11.04 -16.00
CA LEU A 254 18.15 10.24 -17.09
C LEU A 254 19.20 9.53 -17.92
N ARG A 255 20.30 10.23 -18.18
CA ARG A 255 21.44 9.65 -18.88
C ARG A 255 22.02 8.52 -18.04
N GLU A 256 22.14 8.70 -16.73
CA GLU A 256 22.58 7.65 -15.82
C GLU A 256 21.57 6.52 -15.74
N ALA A 257 20.27 6.75 -15.56
CA ALA A 257 19.27 5.67 -15.62
C ALA A 257 19.30 4.92 -16.97
N ARG A 258 19.64 5.61 -18.06
CA ARG A 258 19.88 5.04 -19.41
C ARG A 258 21.29 4.52 -19.64
N LEU A 259 22.24 4.63 -18.71
CA LEU A 259 23.63 4.17 -18.88
C LEU A 259 24.01 3.16 -17.78
N SER A 260 23.49 3.34 -16.58
CA SER A 260 23.38 2.36 -15.50
C SER A 260 22.28 1.36 -15.83
N TRP A 261 22.38 0.73 -17.01
CA TRP A 261 21.71 -0.52 -17.41
C TRP A 261 22.12 -1.68 -16.51
N ASP A 262 22.45 -1.42 -15.25
CA ASP A 262 22.58 -2.45 -14.27
C ASP A 262 21.14 -2.80 -13.87
N PRO A 263 20.64 -3.99 -14.24
CA PRO A 263 19.28 -4.39 -13.93
C PRO A 263 18.98 -4.32 -12.42
N SER A 264 20.03 -4.32 -11.59
CA SER A 264 19.99 -4.09 -10.15
C SER A 264 19.33 -2.78 -9.72
N SER A 265 19.47 -1.72 -10.52
CA SER A 265 19.14 -0.35 -10.07
C SER A 265 17.65 -0.02 -10.19
N CYS A 266 16.87 -0.86 -10.88
CA CYS A 266 15.43 -0.64 -11.11
C CYS A 266 14.57 -1.84 -10.67
N PHE A 267 15.06 -2.70 -9.78
CA PHE A 267 14.38 -3.95 -9.39
C PHE A 267 12.90 -3.75 -8.98
N ASN A 268 12.61 -2.66 -8.27
CA ASN A 268 11.25 -2.32 -7.84
C ASN A 268 10.26 -2.13 -8.99
N LEU A 269 10.75 -1.76 -10.17
CA LEU A 269 9.94 -1.59 -11.38
C LEU A 269 9.74 -2.91 -12.11
N THR A 270 10.65 -3.87 -11.95
CA THR A 270 10.75 -5.04 -12.81
C THR A 270 10.27 -6.31 -12.14
N GLN A 271 10.16 -6.35 -10.81
CA GLN A 271 9.67 -7.53 -10.10
C GLN A 271 8.32 -8.01 -10.65
N ALA A 272 7.38 -7.09 -10.88
CA ALA A 272 6.07 -7.42 -11.42
C ALA A 272 6.14 -8.10 -12.80
N LEU A 273 7.21 -7.88 -13.59
CA LEU A 273 7.40 -8.47 -14.91
C LEU A 273 7.59 -9.98 -14.85
N GLN A 274 8.12 -10.50 -13.74
CA GLN A 274 8.34 -11.93 -13.51
C GLN A 274 7.04 -12.71 -13.27
N ALA A 275 5.90 -12.03 -13.14
CA ALA A 275 4.61 -12.71 -12.98
C ALA A 275 4.24 -13.53 -14.23
N PRO A 276 3.47 -14.62 -14.06
CA PRO A 276 3.03 -15.45 -15.18
C PRO A 276 2.39 -14.64 -16.31
N PRO A 277 2.50 -15.08 -17.58
CA PRO A 277 1.98 -14.31 -18.71
C PRO A 277 0.49 -14.01 -18.67
N HIS A 278 -0.33 -14.75 -17.91
CA HIS A 278 -1.77 -14.50 -17.78
C HIS A 278 -2.12 -13.39 -16.76
N VAL A 279 -1.12 -12.89 -16.01
CA VAL A 279 -1.30 -11.87 -14.98
C VAL A 279 -1.16 -10.48 -15.61
N ASP A 280 -2.20 -9.66 -15.52
CA ASP A 280 -2.18 -8.27 -15.96
C ASP A 280 -1.27 -7.43 -15.04
N VAL A 281 -0.36 -6.66 -15.62
CA VAL A 281 0.49 -5.74 -14.86
C VAL A 281 0.17 -4.31 -15.26
N VAL A 282 -0.21 -3.49 -14.28
CA VAL A 282 -0.59 -2.10 -14.51
C VAL A 282 0.32 -1.19 -13.70
N TYR A 283 1.08 -0.35 -14.39
CA TYR A 283 1.88 0.70 -13.78
C TYR A 283 1.09 1.99 -13.74
N ILE A 284 0.87 2.53 -12.55
CA ILE A 284 0.06 3.72 -12.33
C ILE A 284 0.97 4.86 -11.88
N ASN A 285 1.16 5.82 -12.78
CA ASN A 285 1.93 7.02 -12.48
C ASN A 285 1.03 8.09 -11.89
N SER A 286 1.17 8.36 -10.58
CA SER A 286 0.43 9.43 -9.90
C SER A 286 1.09 10.80 -9.95
N GLY A 287 1.92 11.05 -10.98
CA GLY A 287 2.74 12.27 -11.08
C GLY A 287 3.86 12.34 -10.05
N ALA A 288 4.06 11.24 -9.34
CA ALA A 288 4.95 11.10 -8.21
C ALA A 288 6.43 11.35 -8.53
N THR A 289 6.82 11.00 -9.75
CA THR A 289 8.18 11.20 -10.25
C THR A 289 8.49 12.63 -10.63
N ILE A 290 7.50 13.50 -10.86
CA ILE A 290 7.74 14.95 -10.94
C ILE A 290 8.05 15.49 -9.54
N THR A 291 7.33 15.00 -8.52
CA THR A 291 7.53 15.44 -7.14
C THR A 291 8.83 14.94 -6.52
N SER A 292 9.42 13.86 -7.05
CA SER A 292 10.74 13.39 -6.62
C SER A 292 11.90 14.21 -7.22
N LEU A 293 11.68 14.99 -8.29
CA LEU A 293 12.72 15.84 -8.88
C LEU A 293 13.17 16.95 -7.91
N HIS A 294 14.46 17.32 -7.96
CA HIS A 294 15.02 18.41 -7.18
C HIS A 294 14.23 19.73 -7.39
N PRO A 295 14.06 20.60 -6.36
CA PRO A 295 13.28 21.82 -6.48
C PRO A 295 13.80 22.77 -7.55
N SER A 296 15.12 22.81 -7.79
CA SER A 296 15.67 23.62 -8.88
C SER A 296 15.20 23.12 -10.24
N ILE A 297 15.14 21.80 -10.45
CA ILE A 297 14.64 21.19 -11.70
C ILE A 297 13.14 21.43 -11.84
N ARG A 298 12.35 21.22 -10.76
CA ARG A 298 10.92 21.56 -10.76
C ARG A 298 10.70 23.04 -11.02
N ALA A 299 11.49 23.92 -10.41
CA ALA A 299 11.42 25.35 -10.63
C ALA A 299 11.85 25.71 -12.06
N SER A 300 12.82 25.01 -12.64
CA SER A 300 13.20 25.13 -14.04
C SER A 300 12.04 24.73 -14.95
N PHE A 301 11.39 23.59 -14.74
CA PHE A 301 10.19 23.21 -15.49
C PHE A 301 9.05 24.21 -15.33
N ARG A 302 8.79 24.67 -14.09
CA ARG A 302 7.71 25.63 -13.78
C ARG A 302 7.97 27.04 -14.30
N ARG A 303 9.23 27.50 -14.27
CA ARG A 303 9.66 28.76 -14.88
C ARG A 303 9.83 28.63 -16.39
N GLY A 304 9.56 27.46 -16.96
CA GLY A 304 9.74 27.18 -18.38
C GLY A 304 11.19 27.36 -18.78
N PHE A 305 12.10 26.52 -18.27
CA PHE A 305 13.51 26.56 -18.63
C PHE A 305 13.60 26.67 -20.15
N ILE A 306 14.08 27.84 -20.56
CA ILE A 306 14.08 28.36 -21.91
C ILE A 306 15.14 27.56 -22.67
N TRP A 307 14.77 26.39 -23.17
CA TRP A 307 15.37 25.92 -24.41
C TRP A 307 14.51 26.53 -25.53
N GLY A 308 14.80 27.79 -25.87
CA GLY A 308 14.12 28.50 -26.96
C GLY A 308 12.84 29.29 -26.60
N GLY A 309 12.55 29.61 -25.33
CA GLY A 309 11.52 30.62 -25.00
C GLY A 309 10.09 30.12 -24.75
N HIS A 310 9.84 28.80 -24.73
CA HIS A 310 8.50 28.26 -24.54
C HIS A 310 8.32 27.54 -23.19
N PRO A 311 7.27 27.85 -22.41
CA PRO A 311 6.98 27.16 -21.17
C PRO A 311 6.62 25.68 -21.43
N ILE A 312 7.35 24.76 -20.81
CA ILE A 312 7.05 23.33 -20.88
C ILE A 312 5.83 23.04 -20.01
N LYS A 313 4.73 22.58 -20.62
CA LYS A 313 3.52 22.17 -19.90
C LYS A 313 3.84 20.97 -19.00
N LEU A 314 3.34 20.95 -17.76
CA LEU A 314 3.54 19.85 -16.80
C LEU A 314 3.06 18.50 -17.36
N SER A 315 2.01 18.51 -18.17
CA SER A 315 1.52 17.36 -18.94
C SER A 315 2.62 16.74 -19.81
N ASN A 316 3.44 17.56 -20.47
CA ASN A 316 4.51 17.08 -21.33
C ASN A 316 5.62 16.39 -20.52
N VAL A 317 5.86 16.84 -19.28
CA VAL A 317 6.81 16.20 -18.35
C VAL A 317 6.28 14.86 -17.88
N ALA A 318 4.99 14.79 -17.51
CA ALA A 318 4.35 13.53 -17.13
C ALA A 318 4.40 12.51 -18.28
N THR A 319 4.05 12.93 -19.51
CA THR A 319 4.13 12.08 -20.71
C THR A 319 5.56 11.67 -21.03
N ALA A 320 6.54 12.59 -20.94
CA ALA A 320 7.95 12.27 -21.19
C ALA A 320 8.48 11.24 -20.19
N PHE A 321 8.08 11.35 -18.92
CA PHE A 321 8.44 10.39 -17.89
C PHE A 321 7.75 9.04 -18.09
N GLU A 322 6.45 9.02 -18.37
CA GLU A 322 5.75 7.77 -18.66
C GLU A 322 6.41 7.02 -19.84
N ARG A 323 6.77 7.75 -20.91
CA ARG A 323 7.53 7.20 -22.03
C ARG A 323 8.88 6.62 -21.60
N GLN A 324 9.56 7.21 -20.63
CA GLN A 324 10.82 6.70 -20.10
C GLN A 324 10.62 5.48 -19.21
N LEU A 325 9.64 5.52 -18.31
CA LEU A 325 9.28 4.39 -17.46
C LEU A 325 8.91 3.17 -18.33
N ARG A 326 8.11 3.40 -19.38
CA ARG A 326 7.80 2.41 -20.40
C ARG A 326 9.06 1.91 -21.11
N GLY A 327 9.97 2.80 -21.48
CA GLY A 327 11.27 2.43 -22.06
C GLY A 327 12.08 1.53 -21.13
N ILE A 328 12.20 1.89 -19.85
CA ILE A 328 12.90 1.10 -18.83
C ILE A 328 12.26 -0.28 -18.70
N ILE A 329 10.94 -0.34 -18.50
CA ILE A 329 10.22 -1.61 -18.35
C ILE A 329 10.33 -2.48 -19.60
N ASN A 330 10.20 -1.92 -20.80
CA ASN A 330 10.35 -2.68 -22.04
C ASN A 330 11.77 -3.21 -22.19
N SER A 331 12.80 -2.40 -21.94
CA SER A 331 14.19 -2.85 -22.02
C SER A 331 14.51 -3.96 -21.00
N HIS A 332 13.95 -3.87 -19.79
CA HIS A 332 14.06 -4.93 -18.80
C HIS A 332 13.30 -6.20 -19.18
N LEU A 333 12.12 -6.05 -19.79
CA LEU A 333 11.38 -7.18 -20.30
C LEU A 333 12.18 -7.90 -21.41
N ASP A 334 12.78 -7.14 -22.34
CA ASP A 334 13.63 -7.69 -23.41
C ASP A 334 14.80 -8.50 -22.82
N HIS A 335 15.48 -7.93 -21.82
CA HIS A 335 16.59 -8.57 -21.14
C HIS A 335 16.15 -9.83 -20.37
N TRP A 336 15.06 -9.75 -19.60
CA TRP A 336 14.52 -10.88 -18.84
C TRP A 336 14.08 -12.02 -19.76
N MET A 337 13.42 -11.71 -20.89
CA MET A 337 13.04 -12.71 -21.88
C MET A 337 14.27 -13.42 -22.46
N PHE A 338 15.34 -12.66 -22.74
CA PHE A 338 16.60 -13.21 -23.21
C PHE A 338 17.24 -14.15 -22.18
N GLU A 339 17.28 -13.76 -20.89
CA GLU A 339 17.84 -14.59 -19.82
C GLU A 339 17.03 -15.86 -19.53
N GLN A 340 15.70 -15.80 -19.63
CA GLN A 340 14.80 -16.92 -19.35
C GLN A 340 14.57 -17.83 -20.57
N PHE A 341 15.22 -17.57 -21.71
CA PHE A 341 15.02 -18.30 -22.97
C PHE A 341 13.55 -18.38 -23.39
N LEU A 342 12.76 -17.34 -23.12
CA LEU A 342 11.36 -17.28 -23.52
C LEU A 342 11.26 -17.08 -25.03
N ASN A 343 10.26 -17.70 -25.65
CA ASN A 343 9.99 -17.49 -27.08
C ASN A 343 9.39 -16.09 -27.32
N ASP A 344 9.44 -15.64 -28.58
CA ASP A 344 8.94 -14.32 -28.98
C ASP A 344 7.43 -14.15 -28.75
N GLU A 345 6.65 -15.23 -28.80
CA GLU A 345 5.20 -15.20 -28.58
C GLU A 345 4.85 -14.90 -27.12
N ASP A 346 5.53 -15.54 -26.16
CA ASP A 346 5.38 -15.29 -24.73
C ASP A 346 5.76 -13.85 -24.39
N GLY A 347 6.83 -13.35 -25.02
CA GLY A 347 7.22 -11.95 -24.90
C GLY A 347 6.19 -10.97 -25.42
N LYS A 348 5.62 -11.24 -26.60
CA LYS A 348 4.56 -10.43 -27.18
C LYS A 348 3.32 -10.41 -26.28
N LYS A 349 2.87 -11.59 -25.84
CA LYS A 349 1.75 -11.72 -24.90
C LYS A 349 2.02 -10.98 -23.59
N ARG A 350 3.26 -11.04 -23.09
CA ARG A 350 3.64 -10.33 -21.88
C ARG A 350 3.55 -8.82 -22.05
N ARG A 351 3.98 -8.27 -23.18
CA ARG A 351 3.83 -6.83 -23.49
C ARG A 351 2.37 -6.41 -23.60
N GLU A 352 1.51 -7.24 -24.17
CA GLU A 352 0.07 -6.97 -24.29
C GLU A 352 -0.61 -6.85 -22.92
N ASN A 353 -0.11 -7.60 -21.93
CA ASN A 353 -0.64 -7.59 -20.56
C ASN A 353 0.00 -6.53 -19.66
N ILE A 354 0.92 -5.71 -20.18
CA ILE A 354 1.50 -4.59 -19.46
C ILE A 354 0.83 -3.29 -19.91
N SER A 355 0.18 -2.61 -18.97
CA SER A 355 -0.44 -1.31 -19.21
C SER A 355 0.18 -0.23 -18.33
N PHE A 356 0.13 1.00 -18.84
CA PHE A 356 0.58 2.19 -18.13
C PHE A 356 -0.58 3.16 -18.12
N LEU A 357 -0.95 3.62 -16.93
CA LEU A 357 -2.04 4.56 -16.73
C LEU A 357 -1.53 5.75 -15.93
N SER A 358 -2.01 6.94 -16.27
CA SER A 358 -2.00 8.06 -15.33
C SER A 358 -2.95 7.79 -14.17
N LEU A 359 -2.76 8.49 -13.04
CA LEU A 359 -3.70 8.40 -11.91
C LEU A 359 -5.13 8.70 -12.33
N ASN A 360 -5.37 9.70 -13.19
CA ASN A 360 -6.73 10.07 -13.59
C ASN A 360 -7.39 9.00 -14.48
N GLU A 361 -6.64 8.40 -15.41
CA GLU A 361 -7.15 7.29 -16.23
C GLU A 361 -7.48 6.10 -15.35
N TRP A 362 -6.60 5.75 -14.42
CA TRP A 362 -6.85 4.66 -13.48
C TRP A 362 -8.07 4.93 -12.60
N LEU A 363 -8.19 6.12 -12.00
CA LEU A 363 -9.36 6.50 -11.18
C LEU A 363 -10.68 6.49 -11.98
N THR A 364 -10.61 6.66 -13.30
CA THR A 364 -11.78 6.63 -14.20
C THR A 364 -12.15 5.20 -14.60
N GLN A 365 -11.15 4.37 -14.90
CA GLN A 365 -11.35 2.98 -15.34
C GLN A 365 -11.69 2.04 -14.19
N GLU A 366 -11.08 2.25 -13.01
CA GLU A 366 -11.15 1.34 -11.89
C GLU A 366 -12.24 1.71 -10.89
N LYS A 367 -13.40 1.05 -10.93
CA LYS A 367 -14.53 1.42 -10.04
C LYS A 367 -14.27 1.11 -8.57
N ASP A 368 -13.41 0.14 -8.29
CA ASP A 368 -13.14 -0.36 -6.93
C ASP A 368 -11.99 0.35 -6.22
N TRP A 369 -11.33 1.34 -6.85
CA TRP A 369 -10.23 2.08 -6.22
C TRP A 369 -10.55 2.64 -4.83
N PRO A 370 -11.79 3.11 -4.51
CA PRO A 370 -12.09 3.64 -3.17
C PRO A 370 -12.03 2.59 -2.06
N LYS A 371 -12.06 1.28 -2.40
CA LYS A 371 -11.86 0.19 -1.44
C LYS A 371 -10.38 0.02 -1.08
N TRP A 372 -9.49 0.37 -2.01
CA TRP A 372 -8.06 0.11 -1.91
C TRP A 372 -7.30 1.29 -1.32
N ILE A 373 -7.61 2.51 -1.75
CA ILE A 373 -6.91 3.74 -1.36
C ILE A 373 -7.93 4.75 -0.86
N ASP A 374 -7.60 5.43 0.24
CA ASP A 374 -8.49 6.45 0.82
C ASP A 374 -8.64 7.64 -0.15
N GLY A 375 -9.86 8.18 -0.27
CA GLY A 375 -10.11 9.37 -1.05
C GLY A 375 -9.30 10.58 -0.57
N ASP A 376 -9.06 10.69 0.73
CA ASP A 376 -8.23 11.75 1.30
C ASP A 376 -6.75 11.59 0.89
N GLU A 377 -6.26 10.36 0.82
CA GLU A 377 -4.92 10.05 0.31
C GLU A 377 -4.80 10.38 -1.19
N ILE A 378 -5.79 10.03 -2.01
CA ILE A 378 -5.83 10.44 -3.43
C ILE A 378 -5.85 11.97 -3.57
N ASN A 379 -6.62 12.67 -2.74
CA ASN A 379 -6.68 14.13 -2.75
C ASN A 379 -5.33 14.73 -2.35
N GLU A 380 -4.64 14.15 -1.37
CA GLU A 380 -3.28 14.54 -1.03
C GLU A 380 -2.35 14.39 -2.24
N TRP A 381 -2.39 13.25 -2.95
CA TRP A 381 -1.56 13.02 -4.13
C TRP A 381 -1.84 14.04 -5.24
N LYS A 382 -3.12 14.33 -5.50
CA LYS A 382 -3.53 15.38 -6.46
C LYS A 382 -3.01 16.75 -6.04
N ASN A 383 -3.18 17.11 -4.77
CA ASN A 383 -2.65 18.36 -4.24
C ASN A 383 -1.13 18.46 -4.37
N LEU A 384 -0.38 17.37 -4.17
CA LEU A 384 1.06 17.35 -4.36
C LEU A 384 1.48 17.57 -5.81
N MET A 385 0.71 17.05 -6.77
CA MET A 385 0.90 17.31 -8.19
C MET A 385 0.55 18.75 -8.58
N GLU A 386 -0.56 19.26 -8.05
CA GLU A 386 -1.13 20.56 -8.46
C GLU A 386 -0.49 21.76 -7.77
N LYS A 387 0.07 21.60 -6.55
CA LYS A 387 0.61 22.70 -5.73
C LYS A 387 1.57 23.59 -6.53
N LYS A 388 1.02 24.67 -7.10
CA LYS A 388 1.70 25.82 -7.72
C LYS A 388 2.34 26.74 -6.66
N LYS A 389 3.02 26.16 -5.66
CA LYS A 389 3.55 26.84 -4.46
C LYS A 389 2.48 27.52 -3.59
N VAL A 390 2.62 27.31 -2.28
CA VAL A 390 2.41 28.36 -1.27
C VAL A 390 3.70 29.17 -1.24
#